data_AF-A0A367S3E3-F1
#
_entry.id   AF-A0A367S3E3-F1
#
_cell.length_a   1.000
_cell.length_b   1.000
_cell.length_c   1.000
_cell.angle_alpha   90.00
_cell.angle_beta   90.00
_cell.angle_gamma   90.00
#
_symmetry.space_group_name_H-M   'P 1'
#
loop_
_entity.id
_entity.type
_entity.pdbx_description
1 polymer ?
#
loop_
_entity_poly.entity_id
_entity_poly.type
_entity_poly.pdbx_seq_one_letter_code
_entity_poly.pdbx_strand_id
1 'polypeptide(L)'
;MTQVNCSTEVRERTEIIISSDMISLYEKQFSRQEVAKELNISVRTLTRYLEFAIGLIPDLSVYVDEFGTLNRRRIDSCHVEYLREVTDLLKNFSKERVISILTRKYSPIEND
;
A
#
# COMPACT_ATOMS: atom_id res chain seq x y z
N MET A 1 -22.13 38.00 42.67
CA MET A 1 -21.97 37.35 41.36
C MET A 1 -20.62 36.65 41.37
N THR A 2 -20.63 35.33 41.55
CA THR A 2 -19.42 34.51 41.74
C THR A 2 -19.00 33.95 40.39
N GLN A 3 -17.79 34.28 39.94
CA GLN A 3 -17.21 33.71 38.73
C GLN A 3 -16.73 32.28 39.01
N VAL A 4 -17.28 31.34 38.25
CA VAL A 4 -16.87 29.94 38.21
C VAL A 4 -15.68 29.86 37.26
N ASN A 5 -14.46 29.68 37.78
CA ASN A 5 -13.29 29.46 36.95
C ASN A 5 -13.24 28.00 36.51
N CYS A 6 -13.37 27.86 35.19
CA CYS A 6 -13.36 26.65 34.39
C CYS A 6 -12.05 25.86 34.58
N SER A 7 -12.18 24.58 34.92
CA SER A 7 -11.09 23.61 35.00
C SER A 7 -10.37 23.52 33.65
N THR A 8 -9.07 23.81 33.66
CA THR A 8 -8.22 23.62 32.48
C THR A 8 -7.95 22.14 32.30
N GLU A 9 -8.64 21.51 31.35
CA GLU A 9 -8.32 20.16 30.88
C GLU A 9 -6.95 20.18 30.20
N VAL A 10 -5.97 19.56 30.85
CA VAL A 10 -4.66 19.28 30.25
C VAL A 10 -4.88 18.18 29.20
N ARG A 11 -5.00 18.58 27.93
CA ARG A 11 -4.96 17.65 26.80
C ARG A 11 -3.57 17.02 26.75
N GLU A 12 -3.45 15.78 27.19
CA GLU A 12 -2.28 14.94 26.95
C GLU A 12 -2.06 14.80 25.45
N ARG A 13 -1.01 15.45 24.92
CA ARG A 13 -0.49 15.17 23.59
C ARG A 13 0.25 13.83 23.69
N THR A 14 -0.35 12.75 23.20
CA THR A 14 0.37 11.53 22.89
C THR A 14 1.33 11.80 21.73
N GLU A 15 2.58 12.15 22.05
CA GLU A 15 3.67 12.14 21.08
C GLU A 15 4.00 10.67 20.77
N ILE A 16 3.66 10.23 19.55
CA ILE A 16 4.07 8.92 19.05
C ILE A 16 5.56 8.99 18.77
N ILE A 17 6.39 8.48 19.68
CA ILE A 17 7.82 8.33 19.45
C ILE A 17 8.00 7.17 18.46
N ILE A 18 8.03 7.48 17.17
CA ILE A 18 8.42 6.51 16.14
C ILE A 18 9.95 6.39 16.23
N SER A 19 10.43 5.30 16.83
CA SER A 19 11.87 5.00 16.91
C SER A 19 12.47 4.89 15.49
N SER A 20 13.72 5.32 15.31
CA SER A 20 14.45 5.24 14.02
C SER A 20 14.38 3.86 13.36
N ASP A 21 14.35 2.81 14.16
CA ASP A 21 14.30 1.42 13.70
C ASP A 21 12.95 1.09 13.04
N MET A 22 11.85 1.71 13.50
CA MET A 22 10.52 1.55 12.90
C MET A 22 10.44 2.26 11.55
N ILE A 23 11.06 3.44 11.41
CA ILE A 23 11.13 4.18 10.14
C ILE A 23 11.90 3.34 9.10
N SER A 24 13.00 2.72 9.50
CA SER A 24 13.85 1.91 8.62
C SER A 24 13.13 0.69 7.99
N LEU A 25 12.08 0.16 8.65
CA LEU A 25 11.26 -0.93 8.09
C LEU A 25 10.40 -0.44 6.93
N TYR A 26 9.88 0.79 7.00
CA TYR A 26 9.06 1.38 5.95
C TYR A 26 9.89 1.87 4.75
N GLU A 27 11.15 2.25 4.98
CA GLU A 27 12.08 2.69 3.92
C GLU A 27 12.71 1.53 3.14
N LYS A 28 12.45 0.28 3.54
CA LYS A 28 13.07 -0.88 2.88
C LYS A 28 12.54 -1.06 1.46
N GLN A 29 13.47 -1.24 0.54
CA GLN A 29 13.19 -1.50 -0.87
C GLN A 29 13.62 -2.88 -1.31
N PHE A 30 12.78 -3.54 -2.10
CA PHE A 30 12.94 -4.92 -2.55
C PHE A 30 13.07 -4.99 -4.07
N SER A 31 13.92 -5.88 -4.54
CA SER A 31 13.92 -6.30 -5.94
C SER A 31 12.69 -7.15 -6.24
N ARG A 32 12.31 -7.26 -7.51
CA ARG A 32 11.21 -8.15 -7.94
C ARG A 32 11.47 -9.61 -7.56
N GLN A 33 12.73 -10.04 -7.57
CA GLN A 33 13.13 -11.38 -7.17
C GLN A 33 12.87 -11.62 -5.67
N GLU A 34 13.20 -10.65 -4.83
CA GLU A 34 12.94 -10.72 -3.38
C GLU A 34 11.45 -10.76 -3.09
N VAL A 35 10.66 -9.89 -3.72
CA VAL A 35 9.19 -9.88 -3.55
C VAL A 35 8.56 -11.17 -4.06
N ALA A 36 8.99 -11.70 -5.21
CA ALA A 36 8.47 -12.95 -5.74
C ALA A 36 8.73 -14.12 -4.79
N LYS A 37 9.93 -14.18 -4.18
CA LYS A 37 10.28 -15.16 -3.16
C LYS A 37 9.42 -14.99 -1.90
N GLU A 38 9.22 -13.76 -1.45
CA GLU A 38 8.40 -13.45 -0.27
C GLU A 38 6.94 -13.86 -0.44
N LEU A 39 6.36 -13.58 -1.61
CA LEU A 39 4.98 -13.93 -1.95
C LEU A 39 4.81 -15.39 -2.41
N ASN A 40 5.91 -16.15 -2.45
CA ASN A 40 5.98 -17.53 -2.94
C ASN A 40 5.35 -17.71 -4.34
N ILE A 41 5.74 -16.85 -5.28
CA ILE A 41 5.30 -16.87 -6.69
C ILE A 41 6.50 -16.72 -7.63
N SER A 42 6.31 -17.03 -8.91
CA SER A 42 7.34 -16.77 -9.91
C SER A 42 7.48 -15.26 -10.18
N VAL A 43 8.68 -14.81 -10.55
CA VAL A 43 8.89 -13.41 -10.98
C VAL A 43 7.97 -13.04 -12.14
N ARG A 44 7.72 -13.97 -13.08
CA ARG A 44 6.77 -13.78 -14.18
C ARG A 44 5.35 -13.55 -13.68
N THR A 45 4.92 -14.27 -12.64
CA THR A 45 3.61 -14.08 -12.00
C THR A 45 3.55 -12.73 -11.31
N LEU A 46 4.59 -12.36 -10.56
CA LEU A 46 4.70 -11.06 -9.90
C LEU A 46 4.57 -9.91 -10.92
N THR A 47 5.28 -9.98 -12.04
CA THR A 47 5.18 -8.98 -13.12
C THR A 47 3.74 -8.83 -13.60
N ARG A 48 3.05 -9.94 -13.90
CA ARG A 48 1.64 -9.92 -14.35
C ARG A 48 0.70 -9.35 -13.28
N TYR A 49 0.93 -9.66 -12.02
CA TYR A 49 0.11 -9.17 -10.92
C TYR A 49 0.34 -7.68 -10.66
N LEU A 50 1.59 -7.22 -10.78
CA LEU A 50 1.92 -5.81 -10.71
C LEU A 50 1.26 -5.02 -11.84
N GLU A 51 1.37 -5.47 -13.09
CA GLU A 51 0.68 -4.87 -14.25
C GLU A 51 -0.85 -4.81 -14.04
N PHE A 52 -1.44 -5.90 -13.55
CA PHE A 52 -2.87 -5.94 -13.24
C PHE A 52 -3.25 -4.96 -12.12
N ALA A 53 -2.45 -4.88 -11.07
CA ALA A 53 -2.72 -4.07 -9.89
C ALA A 53 -2.55 -2.56 -10.15
N ILE A 54 -1.61 -2.15 -11.01
CA ILE A 54 -1.39 -0.74 -11.37
C ILE A 54 -2.67 -0.09 -11.93
N GLY A 55 -3.47 -0.84 -12.68
CA GLY A 55 -4.75 -0.35 -13.20
C GLY A 55 -5.86 -0.18 -12.15
N LEU A 56 -5.63 -0.63 -10.91
CA LEU A 56 -6.63 -0.71 -9.85
C LEU A 56 -6.20 -0.02 -8.55
N ILE A 57 -4.88 0.12 -8.33
CA ILE A 57 -4.28 0.68 -7.11
C ILE A 57 -3.38 1.86 -7.53
N PRO A 58 -3.84 3.11 -7.37
CA PRO A 58 -3.12 4.30 -7.85
C PRO A 58 -1.68 4.41 -7.32
N ASP A 59 -1.42 4.01 -6.08
CA ASP A 59 -0.10 4.06 -5.44
C ASP A 59 0.96 3.25 -6.20
N LEU A 60 0.55 2.21 -6.93
CA LEU A 60 1.46 1.37 -7.71
C LEU A 60 1.88 2.00 -9.05
N SER A 61 1.25 3.11 -9.47
CA SER A 61 1.57 3.82 -10.71
C SER A 61 3.03 4.29 -10.78
N VAL A 62 3.72 4.41 -9.65
CA VAL A 62 5.16 4.71 -9.59
C VAL A 62 6.06 3.66 -10.25
N TYR A 63 5.52 2.48 -10.59
CA TYR A 63 6.24 1.37 -11.20
C TYR A 63 6.08 1.28 -12.72
N VAL A 64 5.36 2.21 -13.35
CA VAL A 64 5.32 2.35 -14.81
C VAL A 64 6.17 3.54 -15.28
N ASP A 65 6.64 3.48 -16.51
CA ASP A 65 7.24 4.62 -17.21
C ASP A 65 6.19 5.37 -18.04
N GLU A 66 6.64 6.41 -18.76
CA GLU A 66 5.79 7.23 -19.64
C GLU A 66 5.13 6.46 -20.80
N PHE A 67 5.64 5.26 -21.11
CA PHE A 67 5.09 4.38 -22.14
C PHE A 67 4.15 3.31 -21.56
N GLY A 68 3.87 3.37 -20.26
CA GLY A 68 3.04 2.38 -19.56
C GLY A 68 3.75 1.03 -19.35
N THR A 69 5.07 0.97 -19.52
CA THR A 69 5.86 -0.24 -19.31
C THR A 69 6.42 -0.26 -17.90
N LEU A 70 6.56 -1.46 -17.30
CA LEU A 70 7.16 -1.60 -15.99
C LEU A 70 8.61 -1.09 -15.96
N ASN A 71 8.85 -0.06 -15.16
CA ASN A 71 10.17 0.53 -15.00
C ASN A 71 11.10 -0.37 -14.16
N ARG A 72 12.33 0.07 -13.84
CA ARG A 72 13.31 -0.74 -13.07
C ARG A 72 13.36 -0.41 -11.58
N ARG A 73 12.38 0.35 -11.07
CA ARG A 73 12.34 0.78 -9.67
C ARG A 73 12.18 -0.42 -8.74
N ARG A 74 12.83 -0.35 -7.58
CA ARG A 74 12.65 -1.32 -6.48
C ARG A 74 11.28 -1.09 -5.81
N ILE A 75 10.69 -2.17 -5.31
CA ILE A 75 9.37 -2.15 -4.68
C ILE A 75 9.54 -1.72 -3.22
N ASP A 76 8.82 -0.68 -2.82
CA ASP A 76 8.82 -0.17 -1.45
C ASP A 76 8.06 -1.16 -0.56
N SER A 77 8.49 -1.31 0.70
CA SER A 77 7.91 -2.26 1.65
C SER A 77 6.38 -2.16 1.76
N CYS A 78 5.84 -0.93 1.80
CA CYS A 78 4.41 -0.66 1.83
C CYS A 78 3.68 -1.19 0.58
N HIS A 79 4.32 -1.17 -0.59
CA HIS A 79 3.75 -1.66 -1.83
C HIS A 79 3.81 -3.19 -1.95
N VAL A 80 4.67 -3.86 -1.19
CA VAL A 80 4.66 -5.33 -1.08
C VAL A 80 3.35 -5.82 -0.47
N GLU A 81 2.77 -5.09 0.49
CA GLU A 81 1.49 -5.43 1.11
C GLU A 81 0.33 -5.40 0.11
N TYR A 82 0.31 -4.41 -0.80
CA TYR A 82 -0.66 -4.37 -1.90
C TYR A 82 -0.54 -5.59 -2.81
N LEU A 83 0.70 -5.98 -3.14
CA LEU A 83 0.95 -7.15 -3.99
C LEU A 83 0.62 -8.47 -3.29
N ARG A 84 0.76 -8.54 -1.95
CA ARG A 84 0.30 -9.67 -1.14
C ARG A 84 -1.21 -9.80 -1.19
N GLU A 85 -1.94 -8.70 -0.98
CA GLU A 85 -3.40 -8.68 -1.10
C GLU A 85 -3.86 -9.12 -2.49
N VAL A 86 -3.27 -8.56 -3.56
CA VAL A 86 -3.61 -8.93 -4.94
C VAL A 86 -3.35 -10.41 -5.19
N THR A 87 -2.23 -10.93 -4.69
CA THR A 87 -1.87 -12.35 -4.81
C THR A 87 -2.90 -13.24 -4.12
N ASP A 88 -3.31 -12.90 -2.90
CA ASP A 88 -4.29 -13.66 -2.14
C ASP A 88 -5.68 -13.59 -2.77
N LEU A 89 -6.09 -12.42 -3.27
CA LEU A 89 -7.36 -12.26 -3.98
C LEU A 89 -7.39 -13.09 -5.27
N LEU A 90 -6.33 -13.05 -6.09
CA LEU A 90 -6.26 -13.81 -7.34
C LEU A 90 -6.13 -15.33 -7.14
N LYS A 91 -5.72 -15.80 -5.96
CA LYS A 91 -5.74 -17.22 -5.60
C LYS A 91 -7.14 -17.71 -5.23
N ASN A 92 -7.98 -16.83 -4.67
CA ASN A 92 -9.25 -17.23 -4.06
C ASN A 92 -10.50 -16.81 -4.85
N PHE A 93 -10.38 -15.85 -5.77
CA PHE A 93 -11.50 -15.27 -6.49
C PHE A 93 -11.26 -15.17 -8.00
N SER A 94 -12.35 -15.08 -8.77
CA SER A 94 -12.27 -14.78 -10.20
C SER A 94 -11.71 -13.38 -10.43
N LYS A 95 -11.10 -13.16 -11.60
CA LYS A 95 -10.50 -11.87 -11.97
C LYS A 95 -11.52 -10.72 -11.87
N GLU A 96 -12.76 -10.95 -12.31
CA GLU A 96 -13.86 -9.97 -12.26
C GLU A 96 -14.21 -9.59 -10.83
N ARG A 97 -14.23 -10.58 -9.92
CA ARG A 97 -14.48 -10.35 -8.50
C ARG A 97 -13.32 -9.58 -7.86
N VAL A 98 -12.08 -9.89 -8.21
CA VAL A 98 -10.90 -9.15 -7.73
C VAL A 98 -10.95 -7.69 -8.18
N ILE A 99 -11.27 -7.43 -9.46
CA ILE A 99 -11.45 -6.06 -9.97
C ILE A 99 -12.50 -5.33 -9.12
N SER A 100 -13.68 -5.93 -8.91
CA SER A 100 -14.75 -5.33 -8.10
C SER A 100 -14.30 -5.00 -6.67
N ILE A 101 -13.52 -5.88 -6.03
CA ILE A 101 -13.01 -5.65 -4.67
C ILE A 101 -11.99 -4.50 -4.66
N LEU A 102 -10.98 -4.55 -5.53
CA LEU A 102 -9.90 -3.57 -5.55
C LEU A 102 -10.38 -2.19 -5.96
N THR A 103 -11.21 -2.09 -7.01
CA THR A 103 -11.80 -0.81 -7.44
C THR A 103 -12.63 -0.17 -6.33
N ARG A 104 -13.38 -0.95 -5.54
CA ARG A 104 -14.14 -0.41 -4.40
C ARG A 104 -13.23 0.06 -3.26
N LYS A 105 -12.14 -0.66 -2.99
CA LYS A 105 -11.22 -0.37 -1.88
C LYS A 105 -10.31 0.83 -2.16
N TYR A 106 -9.81 0.92 -3.38
CA TYR A 106 -8.82 1.91 -3.81
C TYR A 106 -9.40 2.98 -4.73
N SER A 107 -10.75 3.08 -4.80
CA SER A 107 -11.40 4.19 -5.49
C SER A 107 -10.92 5.49 -4.86
N PRO A 108 -10.49 6.49 -5.65
CA PRO A 108 -10.26 7.82 -5.10
C PRO A 108 -11.58 8.28 -4.49
N ILE A 109 -11.57 8.56 -3.19
CA ILE A 109 -12.71 9.15 -2.51
C ILE A 109 -12.92 10.51 -3.17
N GLU A 110 -13.90 10.61 -4.07
CA GLU A 110 -14.42 11.89 -4.51
C GLU A 110 -14.99 12.55 -3.25
N ASN A 111 -14.26 13.52 -2.71
CA ASN A 111 -14.81 14.43 -1.72
C ASN A 111 -15.77 15.35 -2.48
N ASP A 112 -17.05 14.97 -2.51
CA ASP A 112 -18.16 15.86 -2.83
C ASP A 112 -18.31 16.96 -1.76
#